data_AF-A0A543EB53-F1
#
_entry.id   AF-A0A543EB53-F1
#
_cell.length_a   1.000
_cell.length_b   1.000
_cell.length_c   1.000
_cell.angle_alpha   90.00
_cell.angle_beta   90.00
_cell.angle_gamma   90.00
#
_symmetry.space_group_name_H-M   'P 1'
#
loop_
_entity.id
_entity.type
_entity.pdbx_description
1 polymer ?
#
loop_
_entity_poly.entity_id
_entity_poly.type
_entity_poly.pdbx_seq_one_letter_code
_entity_poly.pdbx_strand_id
1 'polypeptide(L)'
;MIKLYTFISEQELLEIEKGKFKKFLACFPLHFYIKKIPESTGKHLQFLVQFDTEKEKISHLTASDEEQLVIENTEDLDKMNSLIEDKIKIIGIAGKNLNISQESVRILEKEKRFFEFRLKTYLHTNNREIIPYDYFEKQIDYENGTSESTEEEISIQYYDEKRSKINTVEEAVDFLINEELNEDNINGIRNQSLALKFDELGGLFGLGMYLRNIFIYPNKNENFLQHLKTYDPQYLVNRGEFGEGIIEDLLWRKLNDKLITDESKNKIAELKKEQYEEDSFWNNYIKEQLLSYSLDDEVIRLYLELEDKKDAIDEDFEHSYYEQKRILAGISENERSVYDQIAQDYFTIRNLIEKLRHKP
;
A
#
# COMPACT_ATOMS: atom_id res chain seq x y z
N MET A 1 8.77 25.09 -0.88
CA MET A 1 9.67 24.22 -0.09
C MET A 1 11.05 24.15 -0.74
N ILE A 2 12.09 23.94 0.06
CA ILE A 2 13.48 23.75 -0.36
C ILE A 2 13.98 22.44 0.24
N LYS A 3 14.80 21.69 -0.51
CA LYS A 3 15.41 20.45 -0.07
C LYS A 3 16.80 20.73 0.48
N LEU A 4 17.10 20.15 1.63
CA LEU A 4 18.41 20.23 2.26
C LEU A 4 19.03 18.86 2.35
N TYR A 5 20.34 18.80 2.09
CA TYR A 5 21.11 17.56 2.00
C TYR A 5 22.27 17.59 2.98
N THR A 6 22.60 16.46 3.60
CA THR A 6 23.83 16.32 4.38
C THR A 6 24.34 14.89 4.39
N PHE A 7 25.65 14.73 4.57
CA PHE A 7 26.24 13.42 4.84
C PHE A 7 26.35 13.22 6.34
N ILE A 8 25.79 12.10 6.82
CA ILE A 8 25.96 11.63 8.19
C ILE A 8 26.77 10.33 8.20
N SER A 9 27.57 10.14 9.24
CA SER A 9 28.24 8.89 9.55
C SER A 9 27.26 7.83 10.04
N GLU A 10 27.71 6.57 10.09
CA GLU A 10 26.97 5.49 10.74
C GLU A 10 26.67 5.79 12.21
N GLN A 11 27.61 6.38 12.94
CA GLN A 11 27.39 6.74 14.34
C GLN A 11 26.28 7.79 14.49
N GLU A 12 26.26 8.80 13.62
CA GLU A 12 25.20 9.82 13.60
C GLU A 12 23.83 9.21 13.28
N LEU A 13 23.77 8.28 12.32
CA LEU A 13 22.53 7.58 11.98
C LEU A 13 21.95 6.80 13.18
N LEU A 14 22.80 6.07 13.90
CA LEU A 14 22.40 5.30 15.08
C LEU A 14 21.91 6.20 16.22
N GLU A 15 22.57 7.35 16.42
CA GLU A 15 22.15 8.30 17.45
C GLU A 15 20.84 9.02 17.07
N ILE A 16 20.65 9.37 15.79
CA ILE A 16 19.38 9.92 15.28
C ILE A 16 18.23 8.93 15.49
N GLU A 17 18.42 7.64 15.22
CA GLU A 17 17.37 6.62 15.44
C GLU A 17 16.95 6.53 16.92
N LYS A 18 17.92 6.50 17.85
CA LYS A 18 17.66 6.50 19.30
C LYS A 18 17.01 7.80 19.78
N GLY A 19 17.43 8.94 19.21
CA GLY A 19 17.02 10.29 19.60
C GLY A 19 15.67 10.75 19.03
N LYS A 20 14.97 9.87 18.29
CA LYS A 20 13.87 10.12 17.35
C LYS A 20 14.43 10.50 15.98
N PHE A 21 14.17 9.64 15.00
CA PHE A 21 14.66 9.68 13.61
C PHE A 21 14.45 11.01 12.85
N LYS A 22 13.74 11.96 13.45
CA LYS A 22 13.42 13.29 12.90
C LYS A 22 14.33 14.41 13.37
N LYS A 23 15.19 14.16 14.36
CA LYS A 23 15.96 15.21 15.02
C LYS A 23 17.45 14.89 14.97
N PHE A 24 18.21 15.85 14.50
CA PHE A 24 19.65 15.86 14.67
C PHE A 24 20.01 16.15 16.14
N LEU A 25 21.20 15.75 16.56
CA LEU A 25 21.66 15.86 17.95
C LEU A 25 22.86 16.80 18.07
N ALA A 26 22.95 17.50 19.21
CA ALA A 26 23.94 18.57 19.46
C ALA A 26 25.40 18.10 19.55
N CYS A 27 25.63 16.79 19.45
CA CYS A 27 26.95 16.19 19.52
C CYS A 27 27.74 16.27 18.21
N PHE A 28 27.16 16.75 17.10
CA PHE A 28 27.80 16.74 15.78
C PHE A 28 27.66 18.10 15.07
N PRO A 29 28.74 18.64 14.48
CA PRO A 29 28.65 19.81 13.60
C PRO A 29 27.93 19.42 12.29
N LEU A 30 26.93 20.19 11.89
CA LEU A 30 26.09 19.87 10.73
C LEU A 30 26.30 20.86 9.59
N HIS A 31 26.51 20.29 8.40
CA HIS A 31 26.63 21.03 7.16
C HIS A 31 25.47 20.64 6.24
N PHE A 32 24.60 21.58 5.91
CA PHE A 32 23.49 21.34 4.98
C PHE A 32 23.76 22.01 3.63
N TYR A 33 23.46 21.28 2.55
CA TYR A 33 23.65 21.72 1.17
C TYR A 33 22.30 21.89 0.50
N ILE A 34 22.15 22.95 -0.30
CA ILE A 34 20.89 23.26 -1.01
C ILE A 34 20.92 22.77 -2.46
N LYS A 35 22.10 22.78 -3.11
CA LYS A 35 22.26 22.42 -4.53
C LYS A 35 23.46 21.52 -4.78
N LYS A 36 24.65 21.98 -4.41
CA LYS A 36 25.90 21.27 -4.70
C LYS A 36 26.38 20.50 -3.48
N ILE A 37 26.22 19.18 -3.55
CA ILE A 37 26.72 18.27 -2.53
C ILE A 37 28.21 17.99 -2.83
N PRO A 38 29.13 18.12 -1.86
CA PRO A 38 30.53 17.79 -2.08
C PRO A 38 30.71 16.30 -2.36
N GLU A 39 31.72 15.95 -3.15
CA GLU A 39 32.10 14.54 -3.31
C GLU A 39 32.54 13.96 -1.97
N SER A 40 32.03 12.77 -1.64
CA SER A 40 32.43 12.07 -0.40
C SER A 40 33.94 11.79 -0.43
N THR A 41 34.61 12.01 0.71
CA THR A 41 36.06 11.86 0.85
C THR A 41 36.52 10.39 0.88
N GLY A 42 35.63 9.43 0.60
CA GLY A 42 35.98 8.09 0.11
C GLY A 42 36.67 7.14 1.11
N LYS A 43 36.81 7.52 2.39
CA LYS A 43 37.51 6.72 3.40
C LYS A 43 36.59 5.97 4.38
N HIS A 44 35.42 6.53 4.70
CA HIS A 44 34.45 5.96 5.65
C HIS A 44 33.06 5.94 5.04
N LEU A 45 32.21 5.02 5.49
CA LEU A 45 30.81 4.94 5.09
C LEU A 45 30.05 6.19 5.55
N GLN A 46 29.30 6.80 4.65
CA GLN A 46 28.46 7.95 4.89
C GLN A 46 27.09 7.74 4.26
N PHE A 47 26.04 8.19 4.95
CA PHE A 47 24.66 8.21 4.47
C PHE A 47 24.31 9.62 4.04
N LEU A 48 23.85 9.77 2.81
CA LEU A 48 23.28 11.03 2.33
C LEU A 48 21.83 11.08 2.79
N VAL A 49 21.50 12.09 3.60
CA VAL A 49 20.15 12.34 4.07
C VAL A 49 19.57 13.62 3.48
N GLN A 50 18.24 13.62 3.30
CA GLN A 50 17.46 14.74 2.78
C GLN A 50 16.28 15.05 3.71
N PHE A 51 15.94 16.32 3.87
CA PHE A 51 14.64 16.74 4.40
C PHE A 51 14.19 18.04 3.73
N ASP A 52 12.91 18.35 3.88
CA ASP A 52 12.28 19.50 3.26
C ASP A 52 11.98 20.58 4.33
N THR A 53 12.08 21.85 3.93
CA THR A 53 11.75 23.01 4.79
C THR A 53 11.32 24.21 3.94
N GLU A 54 10.93 25.31 4.59
CA GLU A 54 10.62 26.57 3.90
C GLU A 54 11.84 27.49 3.86
N LYS A 55 12.11 28.06 2.68
CA LYS A 55 13.25 28.97 2.46
C LYS A 55 13.25 30.17 3.40
N GLU A 56 12.06 30.70 3.72
CA GLU A 56 11.89 31.86 4.60
C GLU A 56 12.24 31.52 6.06
N LYS A 57 11.99 30.28 6.49
CA LYS A 57 12.26 29.82 7.86
C LYS A 57 13.76 29.70 8.15
N ILE A 58 14.58 29.44 7.13
CA ILE A 58 16.04 29.24 7.26
C ILE A 58 16.86 30.45 6.80
N SER A 59 16.25 31.55 6.34
CA SER A 59 16.96 32.68 5.74
C SER A 59 17.89 33.43 6.70
N HIS A 60 17.73 33.21 8.01
CA HIS A 60 18.54 33.81 9.07
C HIS A 60 19.77 32.94 9.45
N LEU A 61 19.83 31.69 8.98
CA LEU A 61 20.96 30.79 9.19
C LEU A 61 22.02 31.10 8.12
N THR A 62 23.23 31.43 8.56
CA THR A 62 24.27 32.04 7.72
C THR A 62 24.63 31.19 6.49
N ALA A 63 24.51 31.78 5.30
CA ALA A 63 24.97 31.22 4.03
C ALA A 63 26.37 31.75 3.71
N SER A 64 27.40 30.96 3.98
CA SER A 64 28.72 31.17 3.39
C SER A 64 28.61 30.72 1.93
N ASP A 65 28.55 31.66 0.99
CA ASP A 65 28.43 31.45 -0.46
C ASP A 65 27.19 30.63 -0.90
N GLU A 66 25.98 31.19 -0.72
CA GLU A 66 24.67 30.83 -1.32
C GLU A 66 24.18 29.35 -1.35
N GLU A 67 24.98 28.36 -0.97
CA GLU A 67 24.71 26.93 -1.22
C GLU A 67 24.92 26.02 0.01
N GLN A 68 25.43 26.55 1.12
CA GLN A 68 25.72 25.80 2.34
C GLN A 68 25.27 26.52 3.62
N LEU A 69 24.68 25.76 4.55
CA LEU A 69 24.34 26.18 5.91
C LEU A 69 25.20 25.41 6.91
N VAL A 70 25.75 26.11 7.90
CA VAL A 70 26.57 25.50 8.96
C VAL A 70 25.90 25.74 10.31
N ILE A 71 25.69 24.66 11.07
CA ILE A 71 25.14 24.72 12.43
C ILE A 71 26.23 24.29 13.43
N GLU A 72 26.66 25.23 14.25
CA GLU A 72 27.76 25.04 15.23
C GLU A 72 27.30 25.14 16.69
N ASN A 73 26.07 25.61 16.95
CA ASN A 73 25.56 25.79 18.31
C ASN A 73 24.20 25.10 18.51
N THR A 74 23.88 24.80 19.76
CA THR A 74 22.66 24.06 20.15
C THR A 74 21.37 24.82 19.86
N GLU A 75 21.37 26.15 19.96
CA GLU A 75 20.17 26.96 19.74
C GLU A 75 19.72 26.93 18.26
N ASP A 76 20.67 27.05 17.34
CA ASP A 76 20.41 26.97 15.90
C ASP A 76 20.09 25.53 15.48
N LEU A 77 20.64 24.52 16.16
CA LEU A 77 20.22 23.13 15.99
C LEU A 77 18.78 22.88 16.45
N ASP A 78 18.38 23.40 17.61
CA ASP A 78 17.01 23.26 18.10
C ASP A 78 16.02 23.97 17.19
N LYS A 79 16.38 25.16 16.71
CA LYS A 79 15.64 25.84 15.63
C LYS A 79 15.55 24.92 14.42
N MET A 80 16.67 24.40 13.92
CA MET A 80 16.67 23.53 12.75
C MET A 80 15.77 22.30 12.93
N ASN A 81 15.88 21.60 14.06
CA ASN A 81 15.05 20.47 14.41
C ASN A 81 13.56 20.82 14.50
N SER A 82 13.21 22.06 14.83
CA SER A 82 11.83 22.55 14.81
C SER A 82 11.34 22.93 13.42
N LEU A 83 12.25 23.19 12.47
CA LEU A 83 11.97 23.56 11.08
C LEU A 83 11.87 22.35 10.13
N ILE A 84 12.26 21.17 10.60
CA ILE A 84 12.13 19.91 9.87
C ILE A 84 10.64 19.57 9.81
N GLU A 85 10.01 19.88 8.67
CA GLU A 85 8.60 19.63 8.42
C GLU A 85 8.35 18.13 8.14
N ASP A 86 9.28 17.49 7.45
CA ASP A 86 9.23 16.07 7.05
C ASP A 86 10.19 15.19 7.86
N LYS A 87 10.11 13.86 7.72
CA LYS A 87 11.18 12.99 8.25
C LYS A 87 12.47 13.19 7.47
N ILE A 88 13.60 13.08 8.17
CA ILE A 88 14.91 12.87 7.55
C ILE A 88 14.81 11.60 6.69
N LYS A 89 15.10 11.70 5.39
CA LYS A 89 15.07 10.59 4.43
C LYS A 89 16.48 10.18 4.08
N ILE A 90 16.78 8.89 4.09
CA ILE A 90 18.06 8.39 3.58
C ILE A 90 17.94 8.20 2.07
N ILE A 91 18.76 8.91 1.29
CA ILE A 91 18.64 8.93 -0.18
C ILE A 91 19.90 8.44 -0.91
N GLY A 92 20.99 8.20 -0.19
CA GLY A 92 22.25 7.82 -0.79
C GLY A 92 23.22 7.24 0.23
N ILE A 93 24.21 6.50 -0.28
CA ILE A 93 25.30 5.93 0.52
C ILE A 93 26.59 6.13 -0.27
N ALA A 94 27.66 6.56 0.42
CA ALA A 94 28.97 6.79 -0.17
C ALA A 94 30.10 6.28 0.75
N GLY A 95 31.30 6.10 0.17
CA GLY A 95 32.50 5.68 0.91
C GLY A 95 32.77 4.16 0.90
N LYS A 96 33.82 3.74 1.63
CA LYS A 96 34.28 2.34 1.67
C LYS A 96 33.62 1.55 2.80
N ASN A 97 33.00 0.42 2.45
CA ASN A 97 32.29 -0.51 3.33
C ASN A 97 33.23 -1.49 4.06
N LEU A 98 34.02 -1.02 5.02
CA LEU A 98 34.94 -1.92 5.72
C LEU A 98 34.30 -2.75 6.84
N ASN A 99 33.15 -2.35 7.42
CA ASN A 99 32.32 -3.16 8.33
C ASN A 99 30.99 -2.42 8.59
N ILE A 100 29.93 -2.67 7.81
CA ILE A 100 28.60 -2.12 8.09
C ILE A 100 28.04 -2.81 9.34
N SER A 101 27.51 -2.07 10.31
CA SER A 101 26.78 -2.70 11.42
C SER A 101 25.46 -3.29 10.92
N GLN A 102 25.07 -4.44 11.47
CA GLN A 102 23.73 -4.98 11.24
C GLN A 102 22.63 -3.98 11.61
N GLU A 103 22.93 -3.04 12.49
CA GLU A 103 22.00 -2.02 12.97
C GLU A 103 21.67 -0.98 11.89
N SER A 104 22.66 -0.51 11.12
CA SER A 104 22.42 0.38 9.96
C SER A 104 21.51 -0.26 8.91
N VAL A 105 21.69 -1.55 8.65
CA VAL A 105 20.82 -2.30 7.72
C VAL A 105 19.40 -2.40 8.27
N ARG A 106 19.24 -2.65 9.58
CA ARG A 106 17.92 -2.68 10.23
C ARG A 106 17.18 -1.36 10.15
N ILE A 107 17.89 -0.22 10.26
CA ILE A 107 17.28 1.10 10.09
C ILE A 107 16.68 1.25 8.68
N LEU A 108 17.46 0.91 7.65
CA LEU A 108 16.97 0.93 6.27
C LEU A 108 15.83 -0.07 6.04
N GLU A 109 15.87 -1.26 6.65
CA GLU A 109 14.77 -2.22 6.56
C GLU A 109 13.48 -1.69 7.20
N LYS A 110 13.57 -0.95 8.33
CA LYS A 110 12.42 -0.27 8.92
C LYS A 110 11.87 0.79 7.97
N GLU A 111 12.73 1.60 7.35
CA GLU A 111 12.31 2.58 6.33
C GLU A 111 11.68 1.92 5.11
N LYS A 112 12.26 0.82 4.59
CA LYS A 112 11.70 0.07 3.46
C LYS A 112 10.27 -0.37 3.79
N ARG A 113 10.06 -1.00 4.95
CA ARG A 113 8.72 -1.44 5.39
C ARG A 113 7.74 -0.28 5.49
N PHE A 114 8.22 0.87 5.98
CA PHE A 114 7.39 2.07 6.07
C PHE A 114 6.93 2.57 4.70
N PHE A 115 7.86 2.73 3.75
CA PHE A 115 7.52 3.18 2.40
C PHE A 115 6.70 2.15 1.63
N GLU A 116 6.98 0.86 1.82
CA GLU A 116 6.19 -0.22 1.26
C GLU A 116 4.73 -0.16 1.75
N PHE A 117 4.54 0.03 3.06
CA PHE A 117 3.20 0.19 3.64
C PHE A 117 2.48 1.39 3.04
N ARG A 118 3.15 2.56 2.95
CA ARG A 118 2.56 3.75 2.32
C ARG A 118 2.16 3.52 0.88
N LEU A 119 3.04 2.89 0.10
CA LEU A 119 2.81 2.59 -1.31
C LEU A 119 1.61 1.63 -1.47
N LYS A 120 1.61 0.53 -0.72
CA LYS A 120 0.52 -0.45 -0.72
C LYS A 120 -0.80 0.18 -0.30
N THR A 121 -0.84 0.90 0.82
CA THR A 121 -2.08 1.56 1.25
C THR A 121 -2.57 2.55 0.21
N TYR A 122 -1.70 3.43 -0.30
CA TYR A 122 -2.07 4.42 -1.31
C TYR A 122 -2.68 3.77 -2.57
N LEU A 123 -2.17 2.61 -2.96
CA LEU A 123 -2.69 1.82 -4.08
C LEU A 123 -3.96 1.05 -3.74
N HIS A 124 -4.06 0.49 -2.53
CA HIS A 124 -5.12 -0.42 -2.13
C HIS A 124 -6.39 0.29 -1.69
N THR A 125 -6.32 1.58 -1.38
CA THR A 125 -7.47 2.38 -0.95
C THR A 125 -7.89 3.43 -1.98
N ASN A 126 -9.16 3.80 -2.06
CA ASN A 126 -9.63 4.92 -2.88
C ASN A 126 -9.43 6.28 -2.18
N ASN A 127 -9.21 6.28 -0.87
CA ASN A 127 -8.85 7.45 -0.09
C ASN A 127 -7.38 7.76 -0.32
N ARG A 128 -7.10 8.90 -0.95
CA ARG A 128 -5.72 9.33 -1.25
C ARG A 128 -5.08 10.16 -0.16
N GLU A 129 -5.62 10.12 1.05
CA GLU A 129 -4.97 10.71 2.21
C GLU A 129 -3.60 10.06 2.40
N ILE A 130 -2.57 10.90 2.43
CA ILE A 130 -1.19 10.45 2.52
C ILE A 130 -0.93 10.03 3.96
N ILE A 131 -0.59 8.76 4.16
CA ILE A 131 -0.13 8.29 5.47
C ILE A 131 1.07 9.13 5.91
N PRO A 132 0.98 9.81 7.06
CA PRO A 132 2.03 10.69 7.53
C PRO A 132 3.26 9.87 7.97
N TYR A 133 4.41 10.51 7.95
CA TYR A 133 5.67 9.87 8.29
C TYR A 133 5.74 9.32 9.73
N ASP A 134 4.97 9.88 10.68
CA ASP A 134 4.89 9.41 12.09
C ASP A 134 3.78 8.39 12.36
N TYR A 135 3.14 7.84 11.34
CA TYR A 135 1.97 6.98 11.51
C TYR A 135 2.19 5.85 12.55
N PHE A 136 3.33 5.16 12.51
CA PHE A 136 3.64 4.08 13.45
C PHE A 136 4.20 4.52 14.82
N GLU A 137 4.49 5.81 15.00
CA GLU A 137 4.99 6.35 16.28
C GLU A 137 3.87 6.81 17.20
N LYS A 138 2.64 6.94 16.68
CA LYS A 138 1.46 7.28 17.47
C LYS A 138 1.06 6.06 18.32
N GLN A 139 1.11 6.20 19.65
CA GLN A 139 0.51 5.22 20.54
C GLN A 139 -1.00 5.21 20.27
N ILE A 140 -1.52 4.04 19.93
CA ILE A 140 -2.96 3.82 19.81
C ILE A 140 -3.46 3.61 21.24
N ASP A 141 -4.22 4.55 21.77
CA ASP A 141 -4.95 4.37 23.02
C ASP A 141 -6.02 3.30 22.77
N TYR A 142 -5.72 2.07 23.16
CA TYR A 142 -6.71 1.00 23.26
C TYR A 142 -7.54 1.20 24.54
N GLU A 143 -8.27 2.31 24.61
CA GLU A 143 -9.42 2.38 25.50
C GLU A 143 -10.63 1.85 24.75
N ASN A 144 -10.91 0.55 24.94
CA ASN A 144 -12.27 0.06 25.18
C ASN A 144 -12.19 -1.41 25.57
N GLY A 145 -12.40 -1.65 26.86
CA GLY A 145 -12.60 -2.97 27.42
C GLY A 145 -13.87 -3.57 26.84
N THR A 146 -13.73 -4.70 26.19
CA THR A 146 -14.84 -5.56 25.75
C THR A 146 -15.59 -6.04 27.00
N SER A 147 -16.82 -5.56 27.19
CA SER A 147 -17.75 -6.15 28.14
C SER A 147 -18.41 -7.36 27.48
N GLU A 148 -18.14 -8.56 27.98
CA GLU A 148 -18.79 -9.78 27.51
C GLU A 148 -20.05 -10.12 28.34
N SER A 149 -21.03 -10.62 27.59
CA SER A 149 -22.04 -11.64 27.96
C SER A 149 -23.38 -11.21 28.59
N THR A 150 -24.24 -10.68 27.73
CA THR A 150 -25.68 -11.05 27.61
C THR A 150 -26.24 -10.94 26.17
N GLU A 151 -25.48 -10.44 25.19
CA GLU A 151 -25.96 -10.15 23.82
C GLU A 151 -25.86 -11.31 22.80
N GLU A 152 -25.14 -12.40 23.11
CA GLU A 152 -24.84 -13.46 22.13
C GLU A 152 -26.06 -14.31 21.71
N GLU A 153 -26.97 -14.64 22.63
CA GLU A 153 -28.14 -15.48 22.30
C GLU A 153 -29.18 -14.75 21.44
N ILE A 154 -29.36 -13.44 21.69
CA ILE A 154 -30.25 -12.56 20.89
C ILE A 154 -29.70 -12.42 19.46
N SER A 155 -28.37 -12.32 19.34
CA SER A 155 -27.67 -12.24 18.06
C SER A 155 -27.86 -13.50 17.20
N ILE A 156 -27.75 -14.70 17.78
CA ILE A 156 -27.92 -15.97 17.02
C ILE A 156 -29.34 -16.13 16.47
N GLN A 157 -30.37 -15.87 17.29
CA GLN A 157 -31.77 -15.97 16.86
C GLN A 157 -32.10 -14.97 15.73
N TYR A 158 -31.57 -13.75 15.84
CA TYR A 158 -31.70 -12.73 14.80
C TYR A 158 -31.15 -13.24 13.46
N TYR A 159 -29.92 -13.75 13.43
CA TYR A 159 -29.33 -14.26 12.18
C TYR A 159 -30.03 -15.50 11.64
N ASP A 160 -30.51 -16.40 12.50
CA ASP A 160 -31.31 -17.56 12.06
C ASP A 160 -32.60 -17.13 11.36
N GLU A 161 -33.31 -16.14 11.93
CA GLU A 161 -34.52 -15.60 11.32
C GLU A 161 -34.21 -14.93 9.98
N LYS A 162 -33.17 -14.08 9.92
CA LYS A 162 -32.79 -13.38 8.69
C LYS A 162 -32.36 -14.35 7.59
N ARG A 163 -31.45 -15.29 7.90
CA ARG A 163 -30.98 -16.33 6.97
C ARG A 163 -32.12 -17.15 6.38
N SER A 164 -33.15 -17.47 7.17
CA SER A 164 -34.30 -18.26 6.69
C SER A 164 -35.09 -17.59 5.56
N LYS A 165 -34.95 -16.27 5.40
CA LYS A 165 -35.65 -15.47 4.40
C LYS A 165 -34.79 -15.12 3.19
N ILE A 166 -33.47 -15.21 3.30
CA ILE A 166 -32.50 -14.93 2.24
C ILE A 166 -32.30 -16.21 1.42
N ASN A 167 -32.66 -16.21 0.14
CA ASN A 167 -32.59 -17.37 -0.74
C ASN A 167 -31.58 -17.22 -1.89
N THR A 168 -31.09 -16.00 -2.13
CA THR A 168 -30.16 -15.67 -3.23
C THR A 168 -28.93 -14.91 -2.76
N VAL A 169 -27.86 -14.90 -3.58
CA VAL A 169 -26.65 -14.10 -3.31
C VAL A 169 -27.00 -12.61 -3.31
N GLU A 170 -27.86 -12.17 -4.23
CA GLU A 170 -28.30 -10.78 -4.33
C GLU A 170 -29.02 -10.31 -3.07
N GLU A 171 -29.94 -11.13 -2.53
CA GLU A 171 -30.64 -10.85 -1.26
C GLU A 171 -29.66 -10.82 -0.08
N ALA A 172 -28.64 -11.68 -0.06
CA ALA A 172 -27.61 -11.65 0.98
C ALA A 172 -26.84 -10.32 0.96
N VAL A 173 -26.47 -9.84 -0.23
CA VAL A 173 -25.81 -8.54 -0.38
C VAL A 173 -26.73 -7.38 -0.03
N ASP A 174 -28.01 -7.43 -0.41
CA ASP A 174 -28.97 -6.39 -0.06
C ASP A 174 -29.22 -6.34 1.45
N PHE A 175 -29.25 -7.49 2.14
CA PHE A 175 -29.28 -7.54 3.60
C PHE A 175 -28.03 -6.91 4.23
N LEU A 176 -26.83 -7.21 3.69
CA LEU A 176 -25.59 -6.60 4.17
C LEU A 176 -25.63 -5.07 4.09
N ILE A 177 -26.05 -4.54 2.94
CA ILE A 177 -26.04 -3.08 2.69
C ILE A 177 -27.11 -2.36 3.51
N ASN A 178 -28.31 -2.93 3.62
CA ASN A 178 -29.47 -2.21 4.14
C ASN A 178 -29.70 -2.41 5.64
N GLU A 179 -29.18 -3.49 6.23
CA GLU A 179 -29.54 -3.89 7.59
C GLU A 179 -28.35 -4.23 8.48
N GLU A 180 -27.32 -4.88 7.94
CA GLU A 180 -26.24 -5.44 8.76
C GLU A 180 -25.02 -4.51 8.90
N LEU A 181 -24.50 -4.00 7.78
CA LEU A 181 -23.31 -3.18 7.79
C LEU A 181 -23.68 -1.74 8.15
N ASN A 182 -22.93 -1.17 9.10
CA ASN A 182 -23.04 0.26 9.38
C ASN A 182 -22.29 1.09 8.32
N GLU A 183 -22.49 2.39 8.36
CA GLU A 183 -21.89 3.34 7.40
C GLU A 183 -20.36 3.29 7.40
N ASP A 184 -19.71 3.06 8.56
CA ASP A 184 -18.25 2.94 8.64
C ASP A 184 -17.76 1.68 7.92
N ASN A 185 -18.46 0.55 8.06
CA ASN A 185 -18.13 -0.68 7.33
C ASN A 185 -18.36 -0.52 5.82
N ILE A 186 -19.47 0.09 5.42
CA ILE A 186 -19.78 0.38 4.01
C ILE A 186 -18.70 1.26 3.40
N ASN A 187 -18.32 2.34 4.09
CA ASN A 187 -17.26 3.24 3.64
C ASN A 187 -15.90 2.52 3.61
N GLY A 188 -15.62 1.63 4.57
CA GLY A 188 -14.44 0.78 4.53
C GLY A 188 -14.34 -0.05 3.24
N ILE A 189 -15.45 -0.64 2.77
CA ILE A 189 -15.50 -1.46 1.56
C ILE A 189 -15.44 -0.59 0.29
N ARG A 190 -16.19 0.53 0.24
CA ARG A 190 -16.10 1.52 -0.85
C ARG A 190 -14.69 2.08 -1.00
N ASN A 191 -13.99 2.16 0.11
CA ASN A 191 -12.66 2.70 0.14
C ASN A 191 -11.59 1.68 -0.29
N GLN A 192 -11.96 0.46 -0.69
CA GLN A 192 -11.03 -0.50 -1.29
C GLN A 192 -10.96 -0.29 -2.80
N SER A 193 -9.75 -0.09 -3.31
CA SER A 193 -9.49 -0.01 -4.75
C SER A 193 -9.60 -1.38 -5.42
N LEU A 194 -9.66 -1.37 -6.75
CA LEU A 194 -9.58 -2.59 -7.54
C LEU A 194 -8.21 -3.30 -7.42
N ALA A 195 -7.13 -2.57 -7.17
CA ALA A 195 -5.78 -3.13 -7.06
C ALA A 195 -5.69 -4.21 -5.97
N LEU A 196 -6.47 -4.05 -4.89
CA LEU A 196 -6.55 -4.99 -3.78
C LEU A 196 -7.21 -6.33 -4.17
N LYS A 197 -8.13 -6.33 -5.15
CA LYS A 197 -8.80 -7.56 -5.62
C LYS A 197 -7.89 -8.50 -6.41
N PHE A 198 -6.75 -7.99 -6.86
CA PHE A 198 -5.70 -8.75 -7.56
C PHE A 198 -4.54 -9.16 -6.62
N ASP A 199 -4.70 -9.05 -5.30
CA ASP A 199 -3.74 -9.59 -4.33
C ASP A 199 -4.28 -10.87 -3.68
N GLU A 200 -3.51 -11.97 -3.80
CA GLU A 200 -3.92 -13.32 -3.40
C GLU A 200 -4.18 -13.49 -1.88
N LEU A 201 -3.70 -12.58 -1.04
CA LEU A 201 -3.62 -12.79 0.42
C LEU A 201 -4.61 -11.94 1.24
N GLY A 202 -5.37 -11.03 0.63
CA GLY A 202 -6.19 -10.05 1.37
C GLY A 202 -7.58 -10.50 1.81
N GLY A 203 -8.24 -11.39 1.06
CA GLY A 203 -9.69 -11.66 1.21
C GLY A 203 -10.08 -12.79 2.16
N LEU A 204 -9.16 -13.70 2.52
CA LEU A 204 -9.50 -14.92 3.27
C LEU A 204 -9.72 -14.69 4.77
N PHE A 205 -9.19 -13.59 5.33
CA PHE A 205 -9.33 -13.21 6.74
C PHE A 205 -10.11 -11.90 6.88
N GLY A 206 -10.88 -11.74 7.96
CA GLY A 206 -11.75 -10.58 8.16
C GLY A 206 -13.14 -10.76 7.54
N LEU A 207 -13.45 -9.99 6.49
CA LEU A 207 -14.80 -9.97 5.87
C LEU A 207 -15.22 -11.36 5.39
N GLY A 208 -14.35 -12.13 4.73
CA GLY A 208 -14.66 -13.51 4.31
C GLY A 208 -15.08 -14.42 5.48
N MET A 209 -14.37 -14.36 6.61
CA MET A 209 -14.74 -15.13 7.82
C MET A 209 -16.08 -14.66 8.42
N TYR A 210 -16.31 -13.36 8.46
CA TYR A 210 -17.56 -12.80 8.93
C TYR A 210 -18.75 -13.23 8.04
N LEU A 211 -18.59 -13.20 6.72
CA LEU A 211 -19.60 -13.69 5.77
C LEU A 211 -19.85 -15.20 5.93
N ARG A 212 -18.83 -16.01 6.21
CA ARG A 212 -19.00 -17.43 6.55
C ARG A 212 -19.89 -17.59 7.79
N ASN A 213 -19.66 -16.81 8.84
CA ASN A 213 -20.45 -16.90 10.09
C ASN A 213 -21.89 -16.40 9.90
N ILE A 214 -22.12 -15.40 9.06
CA ILE A 214 -23.47 -14.91 8.81
C ILE A 214 -24.22 -15.87 7.89
N PHE A 215 -23.66 -16.24 6.74
CA PHE A 215 -24.44 -16.88 5.66
C PHE A 215 -24.24 -18.38 5.51
N ILE A 216 -23.14 -18.95 6.01
CA ILE A 216 -22.78 -20.34 5.72
C ILE A 216 -22.91 -21.20 6.98
N TYR A 217 -22.34 -20.78 8.11
CA TYR A 217 -22.32 -21.55 9.35
C TYR A 217 -23.08 -20.84 10.48
N PRO A 218 -24.05 -21.46 11.17
CA PRO A 218 -24.69 -22.77 10.96
C PRO A 218 -25.98 -22.68 10.11
N ASN A 219 -25.95 -22.07 8.93
CA ASN A 219 -27.15 -21.82 8.13
C ASN A 219 -27.87 -23.12 7.72
N LYS A 220 -29.18 -23.21 7.96
CA LYS A 220 -30.04 -24.36 7.58
C LYS A 220 -30.90 -24.10 6.35
N ASN A 221 -30.82 -22.92 5.75
CA ASN A 221 -31.57 -22.60 4.53
C ASN A 221 -30.94 -23.28 3.31
N GLU A 222 -31.44 -24.48 2.97
CA GLU A 222 -30.95 -25.26 1.83
C GLU A 222 -31.12 -24.54 0.49
N ASN A 223 -32.15 -23.70 0.33
CA ASN A 223 -32.36 -22.95 -0.91
C ASN A 223 -31.18 -22.00 -1.17
N PHE A 224 -30.79 -21.23 -0.16
CA PHE A 224 -29.66 -20.32 -0.25
C PHE A 224 -28.35 -21.07 -0.49
N LEU A 225 -28.07 -22.13 0.28
CA LEU A 225 -26.83 -22.90 0.14
C LEU A 225 -26.70 -23.54 -1.25
N GLN A 226 -27.82 -24.06 -1.79
CA GLN A 226 -27.86 -24.62 -3.14
C GLN A 226 -27.69 -23.54 -4.20
N HIS A 227 -28.31 -22.38 -4.02
CA HIS A 227 -28.14 -21.23 -4.90
C HIS A 227 -26.68 -20.75 -4.89
N LEU A 228 -26.05 -20.57 -3.73
CA LEU A 228 -24.64 -20.17 -3.60
C LEU A 228 -23.68 -21.13 -4.31
N LYS A 229 -23.93 -22.44 -4.18
CA LYS A 229 -23.13 -23.49 -4.84
C LYS A 229 -23.23 -23.43 -6.37
N THR A 230 -24.43 -23.13 -6.89
CA THR A 230 -24.71 -23.13 -8.34
C THR A 230 -24.69 -21.75 -8.98
N TYR A 231 -24.46 -20.71 -8.19
CA TYR A 231 -24.37 -19.33 -8.65
C TYR A 231 -23.28 -19.20 -9.72
N ASP A 232 -23.68 -18.72 -10.89
CA ASP A 232 -22.79 -18.35 -11.97
C ASP A 232 -22.86 -16.83 -12.15
N PRO A 233 -21.82 -16.09 -11.73
CA PRO A 233 -21.75 -14.65 -11.95
C PRO A 233 -21.63 -14.29 -13.44
N GLN A 234 -21.32 -15.25 -14.32
CA GLN A 234 -20.94 -15.06 -15.73
C GLN A 234 -19.57 -14.38 -15.91
N TYR A 235 -18.78 -14.30 -14.84
CA TYR A 235 -17.44 -13.72 -14.84
C TYR A 235 -16.55 -14.40 -13.79
N LEU A 236 -15.24 -14.17 -13.88
CA LEU A 236 -14.30 -14.78 -12.95
C LEU A 236 -14.41 -14.16 -11.56
N VAL A 237 -14.57 -15.00 -10.54
CA VAL A 237 -14.58 -14.61 -9.14
C VAL A 237 -13.79 -15.63 -8.33
N ASN A 238 -13.01 -15.14 -7.36
CA ASN A 238 -12.46 -16.02 -6.33
C ASN A 238 -13.61 -16.39 -5.38
N ARG A 239 -14.11 -17.63 -5.45
CA ARG A 239 -15.26 -18.08 -4.66
C ARG A 239 -14.94 -18.23 -3.17
N GLY A 240 -13.66 -18.28 -2.79
CA GLY A 240 -13.25 -18.74 -1.47
C GLY A 240 -13.54 -20.23 -1.28
N GLU A 241 -13.59 -20.67 -0.03
CA GLU A 241 -13.72 -22.10 0.30
C GLU A 241 -15.17 -22.59 0.21
N PHE A 242 -16.12 -21.74 0.61
CA PHE A 242 -17.53 -22.10 0.74
C PHE A 242 -18.46 -21.24 -0.13
N GLY A 243 -17.91 -20.31 -0.91
CA GLY A 243 -18.67 -19.37 -1.74
C GLY A 243 -18.75 -17.95 -1.18
N GLU A 244 -18.19 -17.69 0.00
CA GLU A 244 -18.18 -16.36 0.63
C GLU A 244 -17.58 -15.28 -0.27
N GLY A 245 -16.61 -15.63 -1.11
CA GLY A 245 -15.98 -14.70 -2.04
C GLY A 245 -16.91 -14.21 -3.15
N ILE A 246 -17.98 -14.96 -3.48
CA ILE A 246 -19.03 -14.50 -4.39
C ILE A 246 -19.80 -13.33 -3.77
N ILE A 247 -20.17 -13.48 -2.49
CA ILE A 247 -20.93 -12.47 -1.75
C ILE A 247 -20.06 -11.22 -1.57
N GLU A 248 -18.78 -11.42 -1.20
CA GLU A 248 -17.80 -10.34 -1.02
C GLU A 248 -17.57 -9.55 -2.32
N ASP A 249 -17.37 -10.24 -3.44
CA ASP A 249 -17.17 -9.62 -4.75
C ASP A 249 -18.41 -8.83 -5.19
N LEU A 250 -19.61 -9.42 -5.11
CA LEU A 250 -20.84 -8.73 -5.50
C LEU A 250 -21.13 -7.52 -4.60
N LEU A 251 -20.89 -7.63 -3.29
CA LEU A 251 -21.00 -6.51 -2.35
C LEU A 251 -20.07 -5.37 -2.74
N TRP A 252 -18.78 -5.66 -2.98
CA TRP A 252 -17.82 -4.63 -3.38
C TRP A 252 -18.23 -3.97 -4.70
N ARG A 253 -18.70 -4.76 -5.69
CA ARG A 253 -19.17 -4.25 -6.99
C ARG A 253 -20.39 -3.35 -6.87
N LYS A 254 -21.41 -3.75 -6.09
CA LYS A 254 -22.61 -2.92 -5.86
C LYS A 254 -22.24 -1.61 -5.14
N LEU A 255 -21.34 -1.65 -4.17
CA LEU A 255 -20.94 -0.46 -3.41
C LEU A 255 -20.05 0.51 -4.20
N ASN A 256 -19.31 0.03 -5.22
CA ASN A 256 -18.36 0.81 -6.02
C ASN A 256 -18.82 1.07 -7.47
N ASP A 257 -20.06 0.74 -7.83
CA ASP A 257 -20.59 0.84 -9.20
C ASP A 257 -19.73 0.11 -10.24
N LYS A 258 -19.25 -1.09 -9.89
CA LYS A 258 -18.37 -1.95 -10.72
C LYS A 258 -19.05 -3.26 -11.15
N LEU A 259 -20.36 -3.20 -11.38
CA LEU A 259 -21.08 -4.32 -11.99
C LEU A 259 -20.54 -4.56 -13.42
N ILE A 260 -20.51 -5.83 -13.81
CA ILE A 260 -20.03 -6.21 -15.14
C ILE A 260 -21.02 -5.73 -16.22
N THR A 261 -20.51 -5.23 -17.34
CA THR A 261 -21.31 -4.82 -18.50
C THR A 261 -21.62 -5.99 -19.44
N ASP A 262 -22.68 -5.87 -20.23
CA ASP A 262 -22.99 -6.88 -21.27
C ASP A 262 -21.90 -6.96 -22.34
N GLU A 263 -21.23 -5.86 -22.64
CA GLU A 263 -20.05 -5.85 -23.54
C GLU A 263 -18.93 -6.73 -22.98
N SER A 264 -18.56 -6.53 -21.72
CA SER A 264 -17.55 -7.35 -21.05
C SER A 264 -17.93 -8.83 -21.01
N LYS A 265 -19.20 -9.15 -20.72
CA LYS A 265 -19.69 -10.54 -20.76
C LYS A 265 -19.53 -11.17 -22.14
N ASN A 266 -19.87 -10.43 -23.20
CA ASN A 266 -19.70 -10.91 -24.57
C ASN A 266 -18.22 -11.15 -24.90
N LYS A 267 -17.34 -10.20 -24.53
CA LYS A 267 -15.88 -10.34 -24.71
C LYS A 267 -15.33 -11.58 -23.97
N ILE A 268 -15.76 -11.82 -22.73
CA ILE A 268 -15.38 -13.02 -21.96
C ILE A 268 -15.91 -14.30 -22.62
N ALA A 269 -17.16 -14.29 -23.11
CA ALA A 269 -17.75 -15.45 -23.78
C ALA A 269 -17.05 -15.77 -25.12
N GLU A 270 -16.55 -14.76 -25.82
CA GLU A 270 -15.71 -14.93 -27.01
C GLU A 270 -14.34 -15.48 -26.64
N LEU A 271 -13.68 -14.90 -25.63
CA LEU A 271 -12.38 -15.35 -25.13
C LEU A 271 -12.40 -16.83 -24.72
N LYS A 272 -13.48 -17.29 -24.06
CA LYS A 272 -13.65 -18.71 -23.66
C LYS A 272 -13.87 -19.68 -24.83
N LYS A 273 -14.25 -19.19 -26.02
CA LYS A 273 -14.37 -20.03 -27.23
C LYS A 273 -13.03 -20.23 -27.90
N GLU A 274 -12.10 -19.30 -27.72
CA GLU A 274 -10.73 -19.43 -28.20
C GLU A 274 -10.08 -20.57 -27.38
N GLN A 275 -9.75 -21.68 -28.04
CA GLN A 275 -9.10 -22.80 -27.35
C GLN A 275 -7.72 -22.34 -26.88
N TYR A 276 -7.50 -22.33 -25.57
CA TYR A 276 -6.24 -21.89 -25.00
C TYR A 276 -5.10 -22.84 -25.41
N GLU A 277 -4.15 -22.33 -26.19
CA GLU A 277 -2.82 -22.94 -26.26
C GLU A 277 -2.16 -22.78 -24.89
N GLU A 278 -1.42 -23.80 -24.42
CA GLU A 278 -0.81 -23.84 -23.08
C GLU A 278 0.04 -22.59 -22.79
N ASP A 279 0.72 -22.07 -23.82
CA ASP A 279 1.56 -20.86 -23.76
C ASP A 279 0.77 -19.54 -23.60
N SER A 280 -0.54 -19.54 -23.92
CA SER A 280 -1.42 -18.35 -23.85
C SER A 280 -2.39 -18.36 -22.67
N PHE A 281 -2.43 -19.46 -21.91
CA PHE A 281 -3.42 -19.68 -20.86
C PHE A 281 -3.38 -18.59 -19.78
N TRP A 282 -2.18 -18.23 -19.30
CA TRP A 282 -2.02 -17.23 -18.23
C TRP A 282 -2.45 -15.83 -18.65
N ASN A 283 -2.01 -15.38 -19.84
CA ASN A 283 -2.42 -14.07 -20.36
C ASN A 283 -3.92 -13.98 -20.61
N ASN A 284 -4.54 -15.05 -21.10
CA ASN A 284 -5.99 -15.10 -21.28
C ASN A 284 -6.75 -15.15 -19.94
N TYR A 285 -6.23 -15.86 -18.94
CA TYR A 285 -6.77 -15.87 -17.59
C TYR A 285 -6.77 -14.47 -16.97
N ILE A 286 -5.65 -13.74 -17.07
CA ILE A 286 -5.53 -12.35 -16.59
C ILE A 286 -6.48 -11.44 -17.37
N LYS A 287 -6.56 -11.60 -18.70
CA LYS A 287 -7.48 -10.83 -19.55
C LYS A 287 -8.94 -11.04 -19.15
N GLU A 288 -9.35 -12.27 -18.86
CA GLU A 288 -10.69 -12.57 -18.35
C GLU A 288 -10.96 -11.83 -17.02
N GLN A 289 -9.99 -11.84 -16.10
CA GLN A 289 -10.10 -11.10 -14.84
C GLN A 289 -10.29 -9.61 -15.06
N LEU A 290 -9.47 -8.98 -15.89
CA LEU A 290 -9.55 -7.54 -16.15
C LEU A 290 -10.88 -7.16 -16.82
N LEU A 291 -11.34 -7.97 -17.78
CA LEU A 291 -12.65 -7.80 -18.41
C LEU A 291 -13.81 -7.94 -17.42
N SER A 292 -13.67 -8.80 -16.40
CA SER A 292 -14.71 -8.96 -15.37
C SER A 292 -15.00 -7.66 -14.61
N TYR A 293 -14.03 -6.75 -14.52
CA TYR A 293 -14.18 -5.44 -13.88
C TYR A 293 -14.50 -4.32 -14.87
N SER A 294 -14.81 -4.68 -16.13
CA SER A 294 -15.14 -3.75 -17.21
C SER A 294 -14.06 -2.68 -17.45
N LEU A 295 -12.80 -3.10 -17.39
CA LEU A 295 -11.67 -2.27 -17.77
C LEU A 295 -11.63 -2.09 -19.30
N ASP A 296 -11.19 -0.92 -19.74
CA ASP A 296 -11.06 -0.62 -21.17
C ASP A 296 -9.89 -1.37 -21.82
N ASP A 297 -9.97 -1.57 -23.13
CA ASP A 297 -9.01 -2.39 -23.88
C ASP A 297 -7.58 -1.82 -23.81
N GLU A 298 -7.43 -0.49 -23.67
CA GLU A 298 -6.13 0.17 -23.56
C GLU A 298 -5.49 -0.06 -22.19
N VAL A 299 -6.27 0.05 -21.11
CA VAL A 299 -5.85 -0.34 -19.75
C VAL A 299 -5.46 -1.81 -19.69
N ILE A 300 -6.24 -2.69 -20.31
CA ILE A 300 -5.94 -4.13 -20.39
C ILE A 300 -4.62 -4.36 -21.12
N ARG A 301 -4.42 -3.71 -22.28
CA ARG A 301 -3.17 -3.80 -23.06
C ARG A 301 -1.96 -3.38 -22.23
N LEU A 302 -2.03 -2.22 -21.58
CA LEU A 302 -0.93 -1.70 -20.73
C LEU A 302 -0.62 -2.63 -19.55
N TYR A 303 -1.66 -3.22 -18.94
CA TYR A 303 -1.47 -4.17 -17.85
C TYR A 303 -0.72 -5.44 -18.31
N LEU A 304 -1.14 -6.02 -19.44
CA LEU A 304 -0.54 -7.23 -20.00
C LEU A 304 0.90 -6.99 -20.47
N GLU A 305 1.21 -5.82 -21.03
CA GLU A 305 2.59 -5.43 -21.38
C GLU A 305 3.52 -5.38 -20.16
N LEU A 306 2.99 -5.06 -18.98
CA LEU A 306 3.74 -5.12 -17.73
C LEU A 306 3.84 -6.55 -17.17
N GLU A 307 2.86 -7.42 -17.46
CA GLU A 307 2.92 -8.83 -17.07
C GLU A 307 4.04 -9.54 -17.83
N ASP A 308 4.10 -9.36 -19.14
CA ASP A 308 5.16 -9.93 -19.98
C ASP A 308 6.57 -9.46 -19.54
N LYS A 309 6.68 -8.25 -18.97
CA LYS A 309 7.95 -7.72 -18.42
C LYS A 309 8.33 -8.34 -17.08
N LYS A 310 7.37 -8.75 -16.25
CA LYS A 310 7.65 -9.42 -14.96
C LYS A 310 8.29 -10.78 -15.16
N ASP A 311 7.94 -11.46 -16.25
CA ASP A 311 8.46 -12.78 -16.60
C ASP A 311 9.82 -12.71 -17.31
N ALA A 312 10.24 -11.52 -17.76
CA ALA A 312 11.59 -11.29 -18.24
C ALA A 312 12.58 -11.26 -17.06
N ILE A 313 13.73 -11.94 -17.20
CA ILE A 313 14.71 -12.28 -16.13
C ILE A 313 15.39 -11.05 -15.46
N ASP A 314 14.96 -9.82 -15.73
CA ASP A 314 15.56 -8.61 -15.14
C ASP A 314 14.91 -8.18 -13.81
N GLU A 315 15.70 -7.46 -12.99
CA GLU A 315 15.39 -6.95 -11.64
C GLU A 315 14.17 -5.99 -11.55
N ASP A 316 13.34 -5.91 -12.58
CA ASP A 316 12.22 -4.96 -12.75
C ASP A 316 10.85 -5.53 -12.34
N PHE A 317 10.82 -6.72 -11.71
CA PHE A 317 9.60 -7.35 -11.23
C PHE A 317 8.81 -6.44 -10.27
N GLU A 318 9.44 -5.91 -9.22
CA GLU A 318 8.75 -5.07 -8.22
C GLU A 318 8.20 -3.78 -8.86
N HIS A 319 8.95 -3.17 -9.77
CA HIS A 319 8.51 -1.99 -10.53
C HIS A 319 7.29 -2.29 -11.39
N SER A 320 7.35 -3.36 -12.19
CA SER A 320 6.23 -3.78 -13.03
C SER A 320 5.01 -4.16 -12.19
N TYR A 321 5.20 -4.83 -11.06
CA TYR A 321 4.13 -5.14 -10.10
C TYR A 321 3.45 -3.87 -9.57
N TYR A 322 4.20 -2.87 -9.10
CA TYR A 322 3.59 -1.64 -8.58
C TYR A 322 2.96 -0.77 -9.66
N GLU A 323 3.46 -0.77 -10.90
CA GLU A 323 2.83 -0.08 -12.02
C GLU A 323 1.51 -0.76 -12.44
N GLN A 324 1.44 -2.08 -12.43
CA GLN A 324 0.19 -2.82 -12.62
C GLN A 324 -0.85 -2.44 -11.56
N LYS A 325 -0.44 -2.40 -10.29
CA LYS A 325 -1.32 -1.96 -9.19
C LYS A 325 -1.76 -0.52 -9.35
N ARG A 326 -0.89 0.38 -9.83
CA ARG A 326 -1.24 1.78 -10.12
C ARG A 326 -2.31 1.88 -11.20
N ILE A 327 -2.20 1.09 -12.28
CA ILE A 327 -3.21 1.02 -13.34
C ILE A 327 -4.55 0.57 -12.75
N LEU A 328 -4.56 -0.52 -11.97
CA LEU A 328 -5.79 -1.03 -11.34
C LEU A 328 -6.39 -0.06 -10.32
N ALA A 329 -5.55 0.66 -9.57
CA ALA A 329 -6.00 1.65 -8.59
C ALA A 329 -6.66 2.87 -9.24
N GLY A 330 -6.56 3.04 -10.56
CA GLY A 330 -7.17 4.15 -11.30
C GLY A 330 -6.58 5.50 -10.94
N ILE A 331 -5.28 5.55 -10.63
CA ILE A 331 -4.57 6.78 -10.24
C ILE A 331 -4.68 7.82 -11.36
N SER A 332 -5.28 8.96 -11.03
CA SER A 332 -5.43 10.11 -11.93
C SER A 332 -4.11 10.84 -12.16
N GLU A 333 -4.06 11.69 -13.19
CA GLU A 333 -2.87 12.49 -13.51
C GLU A 333 -2.44 13.40 -12.34
N ASN A 334 -3.40 13.94 -11.59
CA ASN A 334 -3.13 14.79 -10.43
C ASN A 334 -2.52 13.99 -9.27
N GLU A 335 -2.93 12.73 -9.10
CA GLU A 335 -2.43 11.81 -8.08
C GLU A 335 -1.09 11.17 -8.48
N ARG A 336 -0.77 11.15 -9.77
CA ARG A 336 0.42 10.50 -10.32
C ARG A 336 1.71 10.98 -9.68
N SER A 337 1.86 12.29 -9.50
CA SER A 337 3.05 12.89 -8.87
C SER A 337 3.27 12.40 -7.42
N VAL A 338 2.19 12.15 -6.68
CA VAL A 338 2.25 11.63 -5.31
C VAL A 338 2.66 10.16 -5.32
N TYR A 339 2.05 9.36 -6.19
CA TYR A 339 2.44 7.96 -6.39
C TYR A 339 3.92 7.85 -6.76
N ASP A 340 4.37 8.59 -7.76
CA ASP A 340 5.75 8.55 -8.26
C ASP A 340 6.74 8.92 -7.12
N GLN A 341 6.39 9.89 -6.27
CA GLN A 341 7.22 10.25 -5.12
C GLN A 341 7.29 9.14 -4.06
N ILE A 342 6.17 8.49 -3.74
CA ILE A 342 6.13 7.39 -2.76
C ILE A 342 6.89 6.16 -3.30
N ALA A 343 6.68 5.83 -4.58
CA ALA A 343 7.39 4.76 -5.27
C ALA A 343 8.90 5.04 -5.30
N GLN A 344 9.30 6.25 -5.66
CA GLN A 344 10.71 6.66 -5.65
C GLN A 344 11.34 6.51 -4.26
N ASP A 345 10.64 6.93 -3.20
CA ASP A 345 11.13 6.78 -1.82
C ASP A 345 11.33 5.28 -1.48
N TYR A 346 10.37 4.41 -1.83
CA TYR A 346 10.48 2.96 -1.63
C TYR A 346 11.68 2.34 -2.38
N PHE A 347 11.76 2.57 -3.69
CA PHE A 347 12.81 1.99 -4.53
C PHE A 347 14.19 2.53 -4.19
N THR A 348 14.28 3.80 -3.77
CA THR A 348 15.54 4.37 -3.27
C THR A 348 16.05 3.54 -2.09
N ILE A 349 15.24 3.33 -1.05
CA ILE A 349 15.65 2.55 0.12
C ILE A 349 15.96 1.09 -0.23
N ARG A 350 15.13 0.44 -1.06
CA ARG A 350 15.36 -0.93 -1.54
C ARG A 350 16.73 -1.06 -2.22
N ASN A 351 17.03 -0.14 -3.14
CA ASN A 351 18.31 -0.11 -3.85
C ASN A 351 19.49 0.19 -2.92
N LEU A 352 19.31 1.01 -1.88
CA LEU A 352 20.34 1.24 -0.87
C LEU A 352 20.63 -0.03 -0.04
N ILE A 353 19.60 -0.75 0.39
CA ILE A 353 19.75 -2.03 1.09
C ILE A 353 20.48 -3.04 0.22
N GLU A 354 20.13 -3.12 -1.07
CA GLU A 354 20.80 -4.02 -2.00
C GLU A 354 22.25 -3.65 -2.24
N LYS A 355 22.56 -2.36 -2.47
CA LYS A 355 23.95 -1.87 -2.55
C LYS A 355 24.77 -2.17 -1.30
N LEU A 356 24.16 -2.20 -0.12
CA LEU A 356 24.84 -2.58 1.12
C LEU A 356 25.04 -4.10 1.25
N ARG A 357 24.07 -4.90 0.79
CA ARG A 357 24.11 -6.37 0.87
C ARG A 357 24.96 -7.01 -0.24
N HIS A 358 24.92 -6.44 -1.43
CA HIS A 358 25.74 -6.85 -2.58
C HIS A 358 27.03 -6.03 -2.56
N LYS A 359 28.09 -6.66 -2.08
CA LYS A 359 29.45 -6.14 -2.30
C LYS A 359 29.77 -6.23 -3.80
N PRO A 360 30.51 -5.28 -4.37
CA PRO A 360 31.44 -5.62 -5.45
C PRO A 360 32.54 -6.57 -4.95
#